data_AF-A0A7W1Q5S0-F1
#
_entry.id   AF-A0A7W1Q5S0-F1
#
_cell.length_a   1.000
_cell.length_b   1.000
_cell.length_c   1.000
_cell.angle_alpha   90.00
_cell.angle_beta   90.00
_cell.angle_gamma   90.00
#
_symmetry.space_group_name_H-M   'P 1'
#
loop_
_entity.id
_entity.type
_entity.pdbx_description
1 polymer ?
#
loop_
_entity_poly.entity_id
_entity_poly.type
_entity_poly.pdbx_seq_one_letter_code
_entity_poly.pdbx_strand_id
1 'polypeptide(L)'
;MAAHVGLLTIVLRIECADSLKDKRHVLKGLLERARRDLHLSIAEVGFQNHIRLAEVAVAFVGSNRRTIERAKEAAIAFLESDPRAINDGCTWEWL
;
A
#
# COMPACT_ATOMS: atom_id res chain seq x y z
N MET A 1 14.63 -22.79 10.28
CA MET A 1 14.38 -21.36 9.95
C MET A 1 12.88 -21.15 9.98
N ALA A 2 12.39 -20.18 10.76
CA ALA A 2 10.97 -19.82 10.75
C ALA A 2 10.74 -18.75 9.67
N ALA A 3 9.65 -18.88 8.92
CA ALA A 3 9.17 -17.81 8.07
C ALA A 3 8.35 -16.83 8.92
N HIS A 4 8.49 -15.54 8.65
CA HIS A 4 7.67 -14.48 9.24
C HIS A 4 6.85 -13.83 8.14
N VAL A 5 5.57 -13.60 8.42
CA VAL A 5 4.65 -12.94 7.49
C VAL A 5 4.03 -11.73 8.19
N GLY A 6 3.97 -10.61 7.49
CA GLY A 6 3.31 -9.39 7.98
C GLY A 6 2.39 -8.82 6.92
N LEU A 7 1.31 -8.19 7.36
CA LEU A 7 0.36 -7.48 6.51
C LEU A 7 0.26 -6.02 6.97
N LEU A 8 0.52 -5.12 6.03
CA LEU A 8 0.19 -3.70 6.15
C LEU A 8 -1.09 -3.45 5.37
N THR A 9 -2.08 -2.84 6.02
CA THR A 9 -3.27 -2.32 5.34
C THR A 9 -3.29 -0.81 5.52
N ILE A 10 -3.50 -0.06 4.44
CA ILE A 10 -3.49 1.40 4.42
C ILE A 10 -4.67 1.92 3.62
N VAL A 11 -5.38 2.88 4.20
CA VAL A 11 -6.45 3.61 3.52
C VAL A 11 -5.85 4.87 2.92
N LEU A 12 -5.97 5.00 1.60
CA LEU A 12 -5.50 6.13 0.83
C LEU A 12 -6.69 6.96 0.33
N ARG A 13 -6.61 8.26 0.55
CA ARG A 13 -7.55 9.25 0.03
C ARG A 13 -6.96 9.93 -1.21
N ILE A 14 -7.71 9.86 -2.32
CA ILE A 14 -7.31 10.39 -3.62
C ILE A 14 -8.22 11.58 -3.95
N GLU A 15 -7.87 12.77 -3.44
CA GLU A 15 -8.73 13.96 -3.55
C GLU A 15 -8.90 14.48 -4.98
N CYS A 16 -7.92 14.23 -5.85
CA CYS A 16 -7.97 14.66 -7.25
C CYS A 16 -8.84 13.77 -8.15
N ALA A 17 -9.48 12.73 -7.62
CA ALA A 17 -10.32 11.84 -8.40
C ALA A 17 -11.76 12.35 -8.49
N ASP A 18 -12.21 12.61 -9.72
CA ASP A 18 -13.61 12.95 -10.04
C ASP A 18 -14.39 11.77 -10.65
N SER A 19 -13.70 10.67 -10.95
CA SER A 19 -14.30 9.43 -11.44
C SER A 19 -13.54 8.20 -10.94
N LEU A 20 -14.18 7.02 -11.03
CA LEU A 20 -13.51 5.74 -10.73
C LEU A 20 -12.30 5.50 -11.65
N LYS A 21 -12.33 6.02 -12.88
CA LYS A 21 -11.21 5.90 -13.82
C LYS A 21 -10.01 6.71 -13.34
N ASP A 22 -10.23 7.91 -12.83
CA ASP A 22 -9.16 8.79 -12.32
C ASP A 22 -8.50 8.18 -11.09
N LYS A 23 -9.31 7.67 -10.16
CA LYS A 23 -8.82 6.90 -9.00
C LYS A 23 -7.93 5.75 -9.46
N ARG A 24 -8.44 4.90 -10.37
CA ARG A 24 -7.70 3.74 -10.88
C ARG A 24 -6.41 4.14 -11.56
N HIS A 25 -6.38 5.27 -12.27
CA HIS A 25 -5.17 5.76 -12.93
C HIS A 25 -4.09 6.15 -11.92
N VAL A 26 -4.45 6.95 -10.89
CA VAL A 26 -3.52 7.34 -9.82
C VAL A 26 -3.04 6.11 -9.05
N LEU A 27 -3.97 5.28 -8.59
CA LEU A 27 -3.66 4.12 -7.78
C LEU A 27 -2.80 3.11 -8.54
N LYS A 28 -3.16 2.78 -9.79
CA LYS A 28 -2.35 1.87 -10.63
C LYS A 28 -0.91 2.36 -10.76
N GLY A 29 -0.70 3.64 -11.06
CA GLY A 29 0.64 4.20 -11.17
C GLY A 29 1.44 4.08 -9.87
N LEU A 30 0.81 4.38 -8.73
CA LEU A 30 1.42 4.27 -7.40
C LEU A 30 1.79 2.81 -7.07
N LEU A 31 0.83 1.88 -7.22
CA LEU A 31 1.02 0.47 -6.89
C LEU A 31 2.08 -0.19 -7.78
N GLU A 32 2.06 0.08 -9.08
CA GLU A 32 3.05 -0.51 -10.02
C GLU A 32 4.47 0.00 -9.74
N ARG A 33 4.64 1.28 -9.37
CA ARG A 33 5.95 1.77 -8.93
C ARG A 33 6.38 1.13 -7.62
N ALA A 34 5.48 0.97 -6.64
CA ALA A 34 5.78 0.31 -5.38
C ALA A 34 6.22 -1.16 -5.60
N ARG A 35 5.52 -1.89 -6.48
CA ARG A 35 5.92 -3.26 -6.89
C ARG A 35 7.31 -3.28 -7.49
N ARG A 36 7.59 -2.38 -8.44
CA ARG A 36 8.84 -2.39 -9.19
C ARG A 36 10.04 -1.95 -8.36
N ASP A 37 9.89 -0.86 -7.59
CA ASP A 37 11.01 -0.21 -6.92
C ASP A 37 11.33 -0.89 -5.57
N LEU A 38 10.31 -1.42 -4.88
CA LEU A 38 10.44 -2.06 -3.57
C LEU A 38 10.20 -3.57 -3.56
N HIS A 39 9.85 -4.18 -4.72
CA HIS A 39 9.57 -5.62 -4.85
C HIS A 39 8.42 -6.09 -3.93
N LEU A 40 7.41 -5.25 -3.74
CA LEU A 40 6.31 -5.51 -2.82
C LEU A 40 5.17 -6.31 -3.47
N SER A 41 4.60 -7.23 -2.69
CA SER A 41 3.29 -7.82 -2.99
C SER A 41 2.19 -6.90 -2.46
N ILE A 42 1.64 -6.05 -3.33
CA ILE A 42 0.69 -4.99 -2.96
C ILE A 42 -0.61 -5.09 -3.77
N ALA A 43 -1.78 -4.68 -3.27
CA ALA A 43 -3.02 -4.64 -4.05
C ALA A 43 -4.08 -3.71 -3.44
N GLU A 44 -5.00 -3.18 -4.26
CA GLU A 44 -6.26 -2.60 -3.76
C GLU A 44 -7.17 -3.74 -3.27
N VAL A 45 -7.57 -3.71 -2.01
CA VAL A 45 -8.39 -4.76 -1.35
C VAL A 45 -9.76 -4.26 -0.92
N GLY A 46 -9.96 -2.94 -0.81
CA GLY A 46 -11.24 -2.34 -0.41
C GLY A 46 -11.50 -0.99 -1.07
N PHE A 47 -12.73 -0.50 -0.90
CA PHE A 47 -13.23 0.76 -1.48
C PHE A 47 -13.16 0.85 -3.02
N GLN A 48 -13.23 -0.27 -3.75
CA GLN A 48 -13.08 -0.28 -5.22
C GLN A 48 -14.11 0.62 -5.93
N ASN A 49 -15.33 0.74 -5.37
CA ASN A 49 -16.42 1.56 -5.89
C ASN A 49 -16.51 2.97 -5.27
N HIS A 50 -15.59 3.35 -4.38
CA HIS A 50 -15.48 4.71 -3.87
C HIS A 50 -14.53 5.51 -4.76
N ILE A 51 -14.92 6.74 -5.16
CA ILE A 51 -14.12 7.56 -6.10
C ILE A 51 -12.86 8.12 -5.43
N ARG A 52 -12.92 8.46 -4.13
CA ARG A 52 -11.82 9.13 -3.41
C ARG A 52 -11.12 8.28 -2.36
N LEU A 53 -11.52 7.03 -2.17
CA LEU A 53 -10.93 6.14 -1.16
C LEU A 53 -10.49 4.86 -1.85
N ALA A 54 -9.34 4.35 -1.42
CA ALA A 54 -8.81 3.05 -1.78
C ALA A 54 -8.21 2.43 -0.52
N GLU A 55 -8.52 1.17 -0.25
CA GLU A 55 -7.80 0.41 0.77
C GLU A 55 -6.79 -0.49 0.07
N VAL A 56 -5.54 -0.40 0.49
CA VAL A 56 -4.40 -1.10 -0.10
C VAL A 56 -3.79 -2.02 0.94
N ALA A 57 -3.53 -3.26 0.56
CA ALA A 57 -2.81 -4.22 1.38
C ALA A 57 -1.42 -4.50 0.80
N VAL A 58 -0.42 -4.64 1.66
CA VAL A 58 0.95 -5.03 1.34
C VAL A 58 1.33 -6.23 2.19
N ALA A 59 1.66 -7.35 1.54
CA ALA A 59 2.13 -8.56 2.19
C ALA A 59 3.67 -8.61 2.19
N PHE A 60 4.23 -8.98 3.34
CA PHE A 60 5.66 -9.12 3.56
C PHE A 60 5.96 -10.53 4.02
N VAL A 61 7.01 -11.15 3.46
CA VAL A 61 7.49 -12.46 3.89
C VAL A 61 9.01 -12.44 3.97
N GLY A 62 9.57 -13.04 5.01
CA GLY A 62 11.02 -13.08 5.19
C GLY A 62 11.48 -13.98 6.33
N SER A 63 12.77 -14.27 6.36
CA SER A 63 13.43 -15.07 7.39
C SER A 63 13.83 -14.27 8.64
N ASN A 64 13.67 -12.93 8.61
CA ASN A 64 14.06 -12.04 9.70
C ASN A 64 13.02 -10.90 9.87
N ARG A 65 12.41 -10.80 11.06
CA ARG A 65 11.43 -9.75 11.39
C ARG A 65 11.98 -8.34 11.21
N ARG A 66 13.26 -8.09 11.53
CA ARG A 66 13.88 -6.76 11.36
C ARG A 66 13.90 -6.33 9.89
N THR A 67 14.12 -7.26 8.98
CA THR A 67 14.09 -6.96 7.53
C THR A 67 12.67 -6.61 7.09
N ILE A 68 11.66 -7.32 7.60
CA ILE A 68 10.24 -7.04 7.32
C ILE A 68 9.84 -5.67 7.87
N GLU A 69 10.22 -5.34 9.11
CA GLU A 69 9.92 -4.03 9.71
C GLU A 69 10.52 -2.87 8.90
N ARG A 70 11.77 -3.01 8.43
CA ARG A 70 12.40 -2.02 7.55
C ARG A 70 11.69 -1.90 6.20
N ALA A 71 11.26 -3.02 5.62
CA ALA A 71 10.50 -3.02 4.38
C ALA A 71 9.11 -2.38 4.56
N LYS A 72 8.46 -2.59 5.71
CA LYS A 72 7.19 -1.94 6.09
C LYS A 72 7.36 -0.42 6.17
N GLU A 73 8.39 0.06 6.86
CA GLU A 73 8.69 1.50 6.96
C GLU A 73 8.93 2.12 5.57
N ALA A 74 9.71 1.44 4.72
CA ALA A 74 9.95 1.88 3.35
C ALA A 74 8.65 1.92 2.51
N ALA A 75 7.76 0.94 2.68
CA ALA A 75 6.48 0.89 1.99
C ALA A 75 5.56 2.06 2.41
N ILE A 76 5.45 2.35 3.70
CA ILE A 76 4.66 3.48 4.23
C ILE A 76 5.20 4.79 3.65
N ALA A 77 6.51 5.04 3.80
CA ALA A 77 7.13 6.27 3.30
C ALA A 77 6.97 6.42 1.78
N PHE A 78 7.03 5.32 1.02
CA PHE A 78 6.81 5.36 -0.42
C PHE A 78 5.36 5.70 -0.78
N LEU A 79 4.38 5.10 -0.10
CA LEU A 79 2.97 5.37 -0.37
C LEU A 79 2.57 6.80 0.02
N GLU A 80 3.19 7.35 1.07
CA GLU A 80 3.01 8.75 1.49
C GLU A 80 3.78 9.76 0.62
N SER A 81 4.71 9.30 -0.23
CA SER A 81 5.52 10.18 -1.09
C SER A 81 4.75 10.76 -2.29
N ASP A 82 3.60 10.17 -2.65
CA ASP A 82 2.76 10.68 -3.73
C ASP A 82 1.74 11.66 -3.17
N PRO A 83 1.84 12.98 -3.46
CA PRO A 83 0.96 13.99 -2.88
C PRO A 83 -0.52 13.83 -3.29
N ARG A 84 -0.82 12.97 -4.29
CA ARG A 84 -2.19 12.68 -4.73
C ARG A 84 -2.86 11.60 -3.87
N ALA A 85 -2.10 10.85 -3.07
CA ALA A 85 -2.59 9.77 -2.23
C ALA A 85 -2.27 10.08 -0.75
N ILE A 86 -3.26 10.60 -0.04
CA ILE A 86 -3.12 10.99 1.35
C ILE A 86 -3.42 9.79 2.23
N ASN A 87 -2.54 9.47 3.18
CA ASN A 87 -2.78 8.42 4.16
C ASN A 87 -3.89 8.83 5.14
N ASP A 88 -4.99 8.08 5.15
CA ASP A 88 -6.17 8.30 6.01
C ASP A 88 -6.19 7.34 7.21
N GLY A 89 -5.25 6.39 7.26
CA GLY A 89 -5.12 5.41 8.33
C GLY A 89 -4.32 4.18 7.88
N CYS A 90 -3.61 3.55 8.81
CA CYS A 90 -2.91 2.30 8.56
C CYS A 90 -3.03 1.33 9.74
N THR A 91 -3.03 0.04 9.43
CA THR A 91 -3.01 -1.05 10.40
C THR A 91 -1.92 -2.05 10.04
N TRP A 92 -1.31 -2.65 11.06
CA TRP A 92 -0.26 -3.65 10.89
C TRP A 92 -0.58 -4.89 11.70
N GLU A 93 -0.45 -6.05 11.06
CA GLU A 93 -0.63 -7.34 11.71
C GLU A 93 0.49 -8.32 11.31
N TRP A 94 0.89 -9.14 12.28
CA TRP A 94 1.76 -10.29 12.04
C TRP A 94 0.88 -11.53 11.82
N LEU A 95 1.17 -12.28 10.76
CA LEU A 95 0.46 -13.52 10.40
C LEU A 95 1.27 -14.76 10.77
#